data_AF-A0A251TNH4-F1
#
_entry.id   AF-A0A251TNH4-F1
#
_cell.length_a   1.000
_cell.length_b   1.000
_cell.length_c   1.000
_cell.angle_alpha   90.00
_cell.angle_beta   90.00
_cell.angle_gamma   90.00
#
_symmetry.space_group_name_H-M   'P 1'
#
loop_
_entity.id
_entity.type
_entity.pdbx_description
1 polymer ?
#
loop_
_entity_poly.entity_id
_entity_poly.type
_entity_poly.pdbx_seq_one_letter_code
_entity_poly.pdbx_strand_id
1 'polypeptide(L)'
;MTRLDMINQCFCGESCEEILSSLEHLATQVQEKWVIDAITSMKSANPLGLKIFLRTIREGRSKNIEQCLETEYIAISNLIAGKISHNYYEGARAMLIDKDKKPKWVPSKLEDVTEEMVAKCFSRSFTEDDDWLPLQLPTKTRGTHVRASKL
;
A
#
# COMPACT_ATOMS: atom_id res chain seq x y z
N MET A 1 -6.98 15.00 24.63
CA MET A 1 -6.18 14.26 23.62
C MET A 1 -6.36 14.97 22.29
N THR A 2 -5.28 15.38 21.63
CA THR A 2 -5.39 16.01 20.30
C THR A 2 -5.68 14.96 19.22
N ARG A 3 -6.08 15.39 18.02
CA ARG A 3 -6.26 14.46 16.89
C ARG A 3 -4.98 13.71 16.54
N LEU A 4 -3.82 14.36 16.64
CA LEU A 4 -2.54 13.73 16.37
C LEU A 4 -2.21 12.65 17.40
N ASP A 5 -2.50 12.90 18.68
CA ASP A 5 -2.30 11.90 19.74
C ASP A 5 -3.15 10.65 19.48
N MET A 6 -4.42 10.82 19.09
CA MET A 6 -5.30 9.71 18.71
C MET A 6 -4.77 8.91 17.52
N ILE A 7 -4.29 9.61 16.49
CA ILE A 7 -3.70 8.95 15.30
C ILE A 7 -2.46 8.15 15.72
N ASN A 8 -1.57 8.74 16.51
CA ASN A 8 -0.36 8.07 16.98
C ASN A 8 -0.69 6.84 17.83
N GLN A 9 -1.71 6.91 18.68
CA GLN A 9 -2.18 5.79 19.49
C GLN A 9 -2.78 4.66 18.64
N CYS A 10 -3.56 4.99 17.61
CA CYS A 10 -4.26 3.97 16.82
C CYS A 10 -3.39 3.33 15.73
N PHE A 11 -2.56 4.12 15.05
CA PHE A 11 -1.78 3.67 13.90
C PHE A 11 -0.36 3.18 14.26
N CYS A 12 -0.05 3.02 15.56
CA CYS A 12 1.22 2.43 16.01
C CYS A 12 1.22 0.89 16.03
N GLY A 13 0.06 0.23 15.88
CA GLY A 13 -0.05 -1.24 15.91
C GLY A 13 0.81 -1.91 14.83
N GLU A 14 1.24 -3.15 15.09
CA GLU A 14 2.12 -3.95 14.25
C GLU A 14 1.37 -4.72 13.14
N SER A 15 0.05 -4.69 13.12
CA SER A 15 -0.77 -5.30 12.05
C SER A 15 -1.96 -4.41 11.67
N CYS A 16 -2.56 -4.65 10.50
CA CYS A 16 -3.79 -3.97 10.11
C CYS A 16 -4.93 -4.29 11.09
N GLU A 17 -4.94 -5.51 11.62
CA GLU A 17 -5.85 -6.02 12.62
C GLU A 17 -5.72 -5.26 13.94
N GLU A 18 -4.49 -5.06 14.42
CA GLU A 18 -4.24 -4.25 15.62
C GLU A 18 -4.65 -2.78 15.43
N ILE A 19 -4.34 -2.19 14.27
CA ILE A 19 -4.74 -0.81 13.96
C ILE A 19 -6.27 -0.69 13.93
N LEU A 20 -6.96 -1.62 13.27
CA LEU A 20 -8.41 -1.64 13.21
C LEU A 20 -9.03 -1.82 14.61
N SER A 21 -8.52 -2.77 15.39
CA SER A 21 -8.97 -2.99 16.77
C SER A 21 -8.74 -1.77 17.65
N SER A 22 -7.63 -1.05 17.47
CA SER A 22 -7.32 0.17 18.23
C SER A 22 -8.28 1.31 17.85
N LEU A 23 -8.60 1.47 16.57
CA LEU A 23 -9.61 2.44 16.11
C LEU A 23 -11.00 2.10 16.65
N GLU A 24 -11.41 0.83 16.60
CA GLU A 24 -12.69 0.37 17.14
C GLU A 24 -12.79 0.58 18.64
N HIS A 25 -11.73 0.31 19.39
CA HIS A 25 -11.67 0.61 20.81
C HIS A 25 -11.77 2.12 21.06
N LEU A 26 -11.02 2.95 20.33
CA LEU A 26 -11.09 4.41 20.45
C LEU A 26 -12.50 4.93 20.15
N ALA A 27 -13.21 4.38 19.17
CA ALA A 27 -14.58 4.76 18.83
C ALA A 27 -15.59 4.52 19.98
N THR A 28 -15.28 3.64 20.94
CA THR A 28 -16.10 3.48 22.16
C THR A 28 -15.85 4.57 23.21
N GLN A 29 -14.71 5.26 23.13
CA GLN A 29 -14.26 6.24 24.12
C GLN A 29 -14.51 7.67 23.67
N VAL A 30 -14.52 7.95 22.37
CA VAL A 30 -14.66 9.30 21.80
C VAL A 30 -15.68 9.35 20.67
N GLN A 31 -16.41 10.46 20.56
CA GLN A 31 -17.41 10.67 19.50
C GLN A 31 -16.81 11.50 18.34
N GLU A 32 -15.78 10.96 17.72
CA GLU A 32 -15.03 11.62 16.64
C GLU A 32 -15.41 11.04 15.27
N LYS A 33 -16.02 11.84 14.39
CA LYS A 33 -16.48 11.39 13.06
C LYS A 33 -15.36 10.75 12.24
N TRP A 34 -14.15 11.31 12.29
CA TRP A 34 -13.03 10.81 11.50
C TRP A 34 -12.60 9.39 11.90
N VAL A 35 -12.82 8.98 13.15
CA VAL A 35 -12.51 7.61 13.62
C VAL A 35 -13.47 6.62 12.96
N ILE A 36 -14.77 6.93 12.95
CA ILE A 36 -15.80 6.11 12.30
C ILE A 36 -15.55 6.03 10.78
N ASP A 37 -15.18 7.15 10.16
CA ASP A 37 -14.85 7.20 8.73
C ASP A 37 -13.61 6.34 8.42
N ALA A 38 -12.59 6.37 9.29
CA ALA A 38 -11.38 5.54 9.14
C ALA A 38 -11.69 4.04 9.25
N ILE A 39 -12.48 3.63 10.25
CA ILE A 39 -12.93 2.22 10.42
C ILE A 39 -13.71 1.76 9.17
N THR A 40 -14.65 2.59 8.71
CA THR A 40 -15.47 2.29 7.52
C THR A 40 -14.60 2.16 6.27
N SER A 41 -13.63 3.06 6.10
CA SER A 41 -12.66 3.02 5.00
C SER A 41 -11.85 1.73 5.04
N MET A 42 -11.26 1.37 6.18
CA MET A 42 -10.48 0.14 6.32
C MET A 42 -11.33 -1.11 6.06
N LYS A 43 -12.56 -1.18 6.56
CA LYS A 43 -13.45 -2.35 6.36
C LYS A 43 -13.95 -2.51 4.92
N SER A 44 -13.97 -1.44 4.13
CA SER A 44 -14.40 -1.49 2.73
C SER A 44 -13.23 -1.69 1.75
N ALA A 45 -11.99 -1.46 2.19
CA ALA A 45 -10.80 -1.60 1.38
C ALA A 45 -10.42 -3.07 1.12
N ASN A 46 -9.56 -3.27 0.11
CA ASN A 46 -8.95 -4.57 -0.20
C ASN A 46 -8.04 -5.02 0.97
N PRO A 47 -8.33 -6.14 1.67
CA PRO A 47 -7.55 -6.61 2.80
C PRO A 47 -6.07 -6.87 2.47
N LEU A 48 -5.81 -7.52 1.32
CA LEU A 48 -4.43 -7.76 0.86
C LEU A 48 -3.71 -6.43 0.58
N GLY A 49 -4.41 -5.47 -0.03
CA GLY A 49 -3.87 -4.14 -0.31
C GLY A 49 -3.49 -3.38 0.96
N LEU A 50 -4.31 -3.46 2.02
CA LEU A 50 -4.00 -2.86 3.32
C LEU A 50 -2.70 -3.41 3.91
N LYS A 51 -2.51 -4.72 3.93
CA LYS A 51 -1.29 -5.34 4.48
C LYS A 51 -0.05 -5.03 3.64
N ILE A 52 -0.17 -5.04 2.31
CA ILE A 52 0.92 -4.62 1.41
C ILE A 52 1.31 -3.17 1.72
N PHE A 53 0.35 -2.26 1.81
CA PHE A 53 0.63 -0.84 2.04
C PHE A 53 1.26 -0.59 3.43
N LEU A 54 0.77 -1.27 4.47
CA LEU A 54 1.36 -1.21 5.80
C LEU A 54 2.83 -1.64 5.78
N ARG A 55 3.14 -2.76 5.12
CA ARG A 55 4.51 -3.24 4.94
C ARG A 55 5.36 -2.24 4.16
N THR A 56 4.86 -1.70 3.04
CA THR A 56 5.55 -0.68 2.23
C THR A 56 5.91 0.55 3.07
N ILE A 57 4.97 1.08 3.86
CA ILE A 57 5.22 2.23 4.74
C ILE A 57 6.33 1.91 5.74
N ARG A 58 6.26 0.75 6.40
CA ARG A 58 7.22 0.40 7.46
C ARG A 58 8.62 0.15 6.93
N GLU A 59 8.75 -0.62 5.85
CA GLU A 59 10.04 -0.84 5.20
C GLU A 59 10.60 0.45 4.58
N GLY A 60 9.74 1.34 4.08
CA GLY A 60 10.13 2.60 3.48
C GLY A 60 10.81 3.57 4.45
N ARG A 61 10.55 3.47 5.76
CA ARG A 61 11.17 4.34 6.79
C ARG A 61 12.69 4.26 6.83
N SER A 62 13.27 3.15 6.39
CA SER A 62 14.72 2.93 6.37
C SER A 62 15.34 3.00 4.96
N LYS A 63 14.56 3.37 3.93
CA LYS A 63 14.96 3.36 2.53
C LYS A 63 15.08 4.79 1.97
N ASN A 64 15.94 4.96 0.96
CA ASN A 64 15.93 6.17 0.14
C ASN A 64 14.80 6.11 -0.91
N ILE A 65 14.59 7.21 -1.63
CA ILE A 65 13.51 7.29 -2.61
C ILE A 65 13.67 6.27 -3.74
N GLU A 66 14.90 6.03 -4.23
CA GLU A 66 15.17 5.05 -5.27
C GLU A 66 14.76 3.63 -4.84
N GLN A 67 15.13 3.25 -3.62
CA GLN A 67 14.79 1.94 -3.03
C GLN A 67 13.28 1.79 -2.76
N CYS A 68 12.60 2.87 -2.36
CA CYS A 68 11.14 2.87 -2.21
C CYS A 68 10.47 2.62 -3.56
N LEU A 69 10.89 3.35 -4.61
CA LEU A 69 10.35 3.18 -5.96
C LEU A 69 10.59 1.77 -6.51
N GLU A 70 11.78 1.20 -6.31
CA GLU A 70 12.05 -0.20 -6.68
C GLU A 70 11.11 -1.17 -5.95
N THR A 71 10.91 -0.97 -4.64
CA THR A 71 10.05 -1.84 -3.81
C THR A 71 8.59 -1.76 -4.26
N GLU A 72 8.08 -0.54 -4.45
CA GLU A 72 6.70 -0.29 -4.89
C GLU A 72 6.46 -0.82 -6.31
N TYR A 73 7.44 -0.66 -7.21
CA TYR A 73 7.37 -1.19 -8.56
C TYR A 73 7.21 -2.71 -8.58
N ILE A 74 8.00 -3.43 -7.78
CA ILE A 74 7.90 -4.89 -7.65
C ILE A 74 6.50 -5.29 -7.13
N ALA A 75 6.05 -4.63 -6.05
CA ALA A 75 4.75 -4.91 -5.45
C ALA A 75 3.60 -4.70 -6.43
N ILE A 76 3.58 -3.56 -7.12
CA ILE A 76 2.54 -3.20 -8.08
C ILE A 76 2.58 -4.12 -9.30
N SER A 77 3.76 -4.46 -9.81
CA SER A 77 3.89 -5.38 -10.96
C SER A 77 3.30 -6.75 -10.66
N ASN A 78 3.58 -7.32 -9.47
CA ASN A 78 2.99 -8.59 -9.06
C ASN A 78 1.47 -8.53 -8.85
N LEU A 79 0.96 -7.39 -8.37
CA LEU A 79 -0.49 -7.17 -8.25
C LEU A 79 -1.19 -7.07 -9.61
N ILE A 80 -0.60 -6.33 -10.56
CA ILE A 80 -1.13 -6.18 -11.91
C ILE A 80 -1.07 -7.51 -12.67
N ALA A 81 0.03 -8.27 -12.53
CA ALA A 81 0.15 -9.59 -13.13
C ALA A 81 -0.90 -10.60 -12.61
N GLY A 82 -1.62 -10.28 -11.53
CA GLY A 82 -2.69 -11.14 -10.99
C GLY A 82 -2.19 -12.46 -10.42
N LYS A 83 -0.88 -12.61 -10.17
CA LYS A 83 -0.24 -13.87 -9.71
C LYS A 83 -0.75 -14.34 -8.33
N ILE A 84 -1.29 -13.43 -7.53
CA ILE A 84 -1.72 -13.67 -6.14
C ILE A 84 -3.22 -13.44 -5.96
N SER A 85 -3.74 -12.37 -6.55
CA SER A 85 -5.14 -11.99 -6.49
C SER A 85 -5.49 -11.07 -7.67
N HIS A 86 -6.73 -11.14 -8.13
CA HIS A 86 -7.27 -10.24 -9.15
C HIS A 86 -7.91 -8.96 -8.54
N ASN A 87 -7.67 -8.68 -7.25
CA ASN A 87 -8.26 -7.51 -6.57
C ASN A 87 -7.93 -6.17 -7.25
N TYR A 88 -6.81 -6.05 -7.97
CA TYR A 88 -6.50 -4.85 -8.75
C TYR A 88 -7.60 -4.58 -9.79
N TYR A 89 -7.93 -5.59 -10.59
CA TYR A 89 -8.95 -5.50 -11.63
C TYR A 89 -10.37 -5.40 -11.04
N GLU A 90 -10.64 -6.13 -9.95
CA GLU A 90 -11.94 -6.04 -9.27
C GLU A 90 -12.20 -4.63 -8.70
N GLY A 91 -11.16 -3.98 -8.16
CA GLY A 91 -11.26 -2.60 -7.70
C GLY A 91 -11.55 -1.64 -8.84
N ALA A 92 -10.85 -1.79 -9.96
CA ALA A 92 -11.12 -1.00 -11.17
C ALA A 92 -12.54 -1.24 -11.69
N ARG A 93 -13.00 -2.50 -11.71
CA ARG A 93 -14.36 -2.86 -12.10
C ARG A 93 -15.39 -2.15 -11.23
N ALA A 94 -15.31 -2.31 -9.91
CA ALA A 94 -16.29 -1.77 -8.96
C ALA A 94 -16.33 -0.23 -8.91
N MET A 95 -15.19 0.43 -9.13
CA MET A 95 -15.09 1.89 -8.99
C MET A 95 -15.23 2.65 -10.31
N LEU A 96 -14.71 2.10 -11.41
CA LEU A 96 -14.56 2.84 -12.68
C LEU A 96 -15.43 2.28 -13.81
N ILE A 97 -15.58 0.95 -13.88
CA ILE A 97 -16.29 0.27 -14.99
C ILE A 97 -17.78 0.16 -14.66
N ASP A 98 -18.13 -0.70 -13.71
CA ASP A 98 -19.51 -0.98 -13.32
C ASP A 98 -20.05 0.07 -12.35
N LYS A 99 -19.16 0.73 -11.61
CA LYS A 99 -19.46 1.81 -10.64
C LYS A 99 -20.47 1.39 -9.56
N ASP A 100 -20.54 0.10 -9.26
CA ASP A 100 -21.43 -0.46 -8.24
C ASP A 100 -20.98 -0.16 -6.80
N LYS A 101 -19.71 0.27 -6.64
CA LYS A 101 -19.05 0.51 -5.34
C LYS A 101 -19.09 -0.70 -4.41
N LYS A 102 -19.17 -1.92 -4.97
CA LYS A 102 -19.28 -3.18 -4.24
C LYS A 102 -18.23 -4.18 -4.73
N PRO A 103 -16.95 -3.90 -4.48
CA PRO A 103 -15.88 -4.80 -4.85
C PRO A 103 -15.98 -6.12 -4.06
N LYS A 104 -15.70 -7.24 -4.75
CA LYS A 104 -15.68 -8.59 -4.21
C LYS A 104 -14.23 -9.02 -3.97
N TRP A 105 -13.66 -8.52 -2.88
CA TRP A 105 -12.27 -8.81 -2.53
C TRP A 105 -12.03 -10.29 -2.24
N VAL A 106 -10.93 -10.81 -2.78
CA VAL A 106 -10.41 -12.14 -2.46
C VAL A 106 -8.95 -12.01 -2.02
N PRO A 107 -8.63 -12.32 -0.75
CA PRO A 107 -9.53 -12.70 0.33
C PRO A 107 -10.37 -11.50 0.82
N SER A 108 -11.52 -11.79 1.43
CA SER A 108 -12.50 -10.77 1.86
C SER A 108 -12.26 -10.21 3.26
N LYS A 109 -11.37 -10.83 4.05
CA LYS A 109 -11.09 -10.44 5.43
C LYS A 109 -9.59 -10.31 5.68
N LEU A 110 -9.21 -9.56 6.72
CA LEU A 110 -7.80 -9.32 7.06
C LEU A 110 -7.13 -10.61 7.56
N GLU A 111 -7.84 -11.37 8.39
CA GLU A 111 -7.37 -12.64 8.97
C GLU A 111 -7.09 -13.73 7.93
N ASP A 112 -7.73 -13.64 6.76
CA ASP A 112 -7.56 -14.57 5.64
C ASP A 112 -6.33 -14.22 4.77
N VAL A 113 -5.73 -13.04 4.96
CA VAL A 113 -4.50 -12.64 4.26
C VAL A 113 -3.29 -13.18 5.02
N THR A 114 -2.61 -14.15 4.42
CA THR A 114 -1.40 -14.74 5.00
C THR A 114 -0.15 -13.90 4.70
N GLU A 115 0.86 -14.01 5.57
CA GLU A 115 2.17 -13.39 5.34
C GLU A 115 2.84 -13.87 4.05
N GLU A 116 2.58 -15.12 3.64
CA GLU A 116 3.09 -15.65 2.37
C GLU A 116 2.49 -14.91 1.17
N MET A 117 1.19 -14.61 1.17
CA MET A 117 0.54 -13.83 0.11
C MET A 117 1.14 -12.44 0.02
N VAL A 118 1.36 -11.78 1.16
CA VAL A 118 2.01 -10.46 1.21
C VAL A 118 3.46 -10.58 0.69
N ALA A 119 4.23 -11.54 1.18
CA ALA A 119 5.63 -11.74 0.78
C ALA A 119 5.80 -12.01 -0.72
N LYS A 120 4.90 -12.81 -1.31
CA LYS A 120 4.88 -13.06 -2.77
C LYS A 120 4.73 -11.77 -3.57
N CYS A 121 4.02 -10.76 -3.06
CA CYS A 121 3.90 -9.46 -3.75
C CYS A 121 5.26 -8.75 -3.88
N PHE A 122 6.17 -8.95 -2.93
CA PHE A 122 7.51 -8.35 -2.94
C PHE A 122 8.58 -9.26 -3.57
N SER A 123 8.17 -10.39 -4.16
CA SER A 123 9.11 -11.33 -4.77
C SER A 123 9.61 -10.81 -6.12
N ARG A 124 10.94 -10.87 -6.33
CA ARG A 124 11.59 -10.54 -7.61
C ARG A 124 11.53 -11.74 -8.55
N SER A 125 10.32 -12.18 -8.88
CA SER A 125 10.07 -13.26 -9.83
C SER A 125 9.64 -12.71 -11.18
N PHE A 126 10.45 -11.78 -11.71
CA PHE A 126 10.35 -11.36 -13.11
C PHE A 126 10.89 -12.49 -13.97
N THR A 127 10.06 -13.01 -14.86
CA THR A 127 10.46 -13.96 -15.90
C THR A 127 10.84 -13.21 -17.17
N GLU A 128 11.63 -13.82 -18.05
CA GLU A 128 12.02 -13.20 -19.33
C GLU A 128 10.80 -12.89 -20.22
N ASP A 129 9.66 -13.54 -19.97
CA ASP A 129 8.38 -13.33 -20.65
C ASP A 129 7.53 -12.21 -20.02
N ASP A 130 7.93 -11.64 -18.88
CA ASP A 130 7.23 -10.50 -18.29
C ASP A 130 7.66 -9.21 -19.03
N ASP A 131 6.74 -8.53 -19.72
CA ASP A 131 6.95 -7.22 -20.38
C ASP A 131 7.45 -6.10 -19.45
N TRP A 132 7.52 -6.39 -18.15
CA TRP A 132 7.83 -5.47 -17.05
C TRP A 132 9.18 -5.85 -16.42
N LEU A 133 10.27 -5.58 -17.14
CA LEU A 133 11.64 -5.71 -16.63
C LEU A 133 11.84 -4.86 -15.35
N PRO A 134 12.80 -5.21 -14.47
CA PRO A 134 13.05 -4.45 -13.24
C PRO A 134 13.22 -2.95 -13.51
N LEU A 135 12.58 -2.12 -12.67
CA LEU A 135 12.62 -0.65 -12.79
C LEU A 135 14.05 -0.13 -12.96
N GLN A 136 14.34 0.43 -14.12
CA GLN A 136 15.60 1.10 -14.40
C GLN A 136 15.45 2.59 -14.11
N LEU A 137 15.95 3.03 -12.95
CA LEU A 137 15.97 4.46 -12.64
C LEU A 137 17.14 5.14 -13.38
N PRO A 138 16.93 6.33 -13.97
CA PRO A 138 18.02 7.08 -14.57
C PRO A 138 19.10 7.35 -13.53
N THR A 139 20.31 6.90 -13.78
CA THR A 139 21.45 7.31 -12.96
C THR A 139 21.66 8.80 -13.22
N LYS A 140 21.62 9.62 -12.16
CA LYS A 140 22.02 11.02 -12.27
C LYS A 140 23.50 11.07 -12.60
N THR A 141 23.86 11.06 -13.88
CA THR A 141 25.16 11.54 -14.33
C THR A 141 25.21 12.99 -13.88
N ARG A 142 26.04 13.32 -12.88
CA ARG A 142 26.34 14.73 -12.58
C ARG A 142 27.10 15.29 -13.76
N GLY A 143 26.39 15.69 -14.80
CA GLY A 143 26.92 16.58 -15.81
C GLY A 143 27.33 17.84 -15.09
N THR A 144 28.64 18.09 -15.04
CA THR A 144 29.19 19.37 -14.63
C THR A 144 28.73 20.42 -15.63
N HIS A 145 27.50 20.92 -15.50
CA HIS A 145 27.08 22.14 -16.15
C HIS A 145 27.75 23.30 -15.43
N VAL A 146 29.03 23.53 -15.74
CA VAL A 146 29.67 24.82 -15.55
C VAL A 146 28.89 25.78 -16.45
N ARG A 147 27.99 26.58 -15.85
CA ARG A 147 27.45 27.77 -16.51
C ARG A 147 28.63 28.71 -16.71
N ALA A 148 29.18 28.76 -17.92
CA ALA A 148 30.06 29.84 -18.32
C ALA A 148 29.22 31.13 -18.32
N SER A 149 29.45 31.97 -17.31
CA SER A 149 28.94 33.33 -17.29
C SER A 149 29.66 34.10 -18.40
N LYS A 150 28.93 34.50 -19.45
CA LYS A 150 29.41 35.54 -20.35
C LYS A 150 29.20 36.89 -19.65
N LEU A 151 30.27 37.39 -19.04
CA LEU A 151 30.49 38.83 -18.90
C LEU A 151 31.26 39.30 -20.13
#